data_AF-A0A8T0J7H8-F1
#
_entry.id   AF-A0A8T0J7H8-F1
#
_cell.length_a   1.000
_cell.length_b   1.000
_cell.length_c   1.000
_cell.angle_alpha   90.00
_cell.angle_beta   90.00
_cell.angle_gamma   90.00
#
_symmetry.space_group_name_H-M   'P 1'
#
loop_
_entity.id
_entity.type
_entity.pdbx_description
1 polymer ?
#
loop_
_entity_poly.entity_id
_entity_poly.type
_entity_poly.pdbx_seq_one_letter_code
_entity_poly.pdbx_strand_id
1 'polypeptide(L)'
;MASRKALSLLLVVVAGLCLICGNVQALGVASDPCTTDNDCGQGLYCFSCDGASPVCAIDSATPVSSFSQNYSLPFNKYAWVTTHNAYAIVGETSILGVTIVSQKNQEDSITSQLNKGVRGLMLDIYELNGDIWLCHSVYRQCYDFTAFRPLNTTLIEIEAFLTANPTEVITIFFEDYVNTTNALTTALTATGLSKYMFPLAKMPTDGSDWPTVSSMITSNERLLVFTSNRNKQAGEGIAYQWNYVLENQCKWKISPS
;
A
#
# COMPACT_ATOMS: atom_id res chain seq x y z
N MET A 1 -78.97 -39.95 -25.58
CA MET A 1 -78.25 -40.54 -24.41
C MET A 1 -77.36 -39.47 -23.82
N ALA A 2 -77.45 -39.30 -22.51
CA ALA A 2 -76.94 -38.17 -21.75
C ALA A 2 -75.41 -38.13 -21.65
N SER A 3 -74.84 -36.92 -21.67
CA SER A 3 -73.97 -36.45 -20.60
C SER A 3 -73.82 -34.93 -20.68
N ARG A 4 -74.39 -34.24 -19.69
CA ARG A 4 -74.25 -32.81 -19.43
C ARG A 4 -72.96 -32.57 -18.64
N LYS A 5 -72.16 -31.57 -18.99
CA LYS A 5 -71.40 -30.72 -18.04
C LYS A 5 -71.22 -29.35 -18.70
N ALA A 6 -72.08 -28.37 -18.39
CA ALA A 6 -72.06 -27.48 -17.23
C ALA A 6 -70.92 -26.44 -17.29
N LEU A 7 -71.36 -25.23 -17.65
CA LEU A 7 -70.77 -23.90 -17.53
C LEU A 7 -70.18 -23.67 -16.12
N SER A 8 -69.08 -22.92 -15.98
CA SER A 8 -68.94 -21.78 -15.05
C SER A 8 -67.52 -21.19 -15.07
N LEU A 9 -67.50 -19.89 -15.33
CA LEU A 9 -66.40 -18.95 -15.11
C LEU A 9 -66.10 -18.87 -13.60
N LEU A 10 -64.85 -19.05 -13.17
CA LEU A 10 -64.45 -18.74 -11.81
C LEU A 10 -63.14 -17.94 -11.84
N LEU A 11 -63.28 -16.63 -11.64
CA LEU A 11 -62.22 -15.74 -11.20
C LEU A 11 -61.75 -16.23 -9.82
N VAL A 12 -60.48 -16.57 -9.68
CA VAL A 12 -59.86 -16.75 -8.36
C VAL A 12 -58.75 -15.71 -8.22
N VAL A 13 -59.10 -14.64 -7.51
CA VAL A 13 -58.16 -13.74 -6.88
C VAL A 13 -57.60 -14.48 -5.67
N VAL A 14 -56.31 -14.81 -5.68
CA VAL A 14 -55.58 -15.15 -4.44
C VAL A 14 -54.59 -14.02 -4.18
N ALA A 15 -55.02 -13.08 -3.34
CA ALA A 15 -54.13 -12.19 -2.63
C ALA A 15 -53.74 -12.86 -1.30
N GLY A 16 -52.44 -12.86 -1.00
CA GLY A 16 -51.93 -12.99 0.36
C GLY A 16 -51.25 -14.30 0.72
N LEU A 17 -49.93 -14.35 0.53
CA LEU A 17 -49.03 -14.82 1.58
C LEU A 17 -47.72 -14.03 1.50
N CYS A 18 -47.50 -13.27 2.57
CA CYS A 18 -46.36 -12.42 2.82
C CYS A 18 -45.27 -13.24 3.54
N LEU A 19 -43.99 -12.93 3.27
CA LEU A 19 -42.81 -13.18 4.13
C LEU A 19 -42.44 -14.67 4.31
N ILE A 20 -41.22 -15.20 4.10
CA ILE A 20 -39.84 -14.71 4.07
C ILE A 20 -39.02 -15.82 3.37
N CYS A 21 -38.09 -15.47 2.49
CA CYS A 21 -36.80 -16.17 2.36
C CYS A 21 -35.89 -15.37 1.43
N GLY A 22 -34.95 -14.65 2.04
CA GLY A 22 -33.80 -14.06 1.36
C GLY A 22 -34.08 -12.73 0.68
N ASN A 23 -33.96 -11.63 1.44
CA ASN A 23 -33.31 -10.46 0.88
C ASN A 23 -31.97 -10.96 0.32
N VAL A 24 -31.84 -11.07 -1.00
CA VAL A 24 -30.51 -11.00 -1.60
C VAL A 24 -30.13 -9.55 -1.36
N GLN A 25 -29.49 -9.27 -0.22
CA GLN A 25 -28.64 -8.10 -0.12
C GLN A 25 -27.71 -8.25 -1.32
N ALA A 26 -27.79 -7.30 -2.24
CA ALA A 26 -26.74 -7.14 -3.22
C ALA A 26 -25.45 -7.05 -2.40
N LEU A 27 -24.68 -8.13 -2.37
CA LEU A 27 -23.30 -8.10 -1.93
C LEU A 27 -22.64 -7.19 -2.95
N GLY A 28 -22.62 -5.89 -2.65
CA GLY A 28 -21.88 -4.92 -3.44
C GLY A 28 -20.48 -5.51 -3.63
N VAL A 29 -20.09 -5.73 -4.87
CA VAL A 29 -18.72 -6.13 -5.17
C VAL A 29 -17.87 -4.86 -5.17
N ALA A 30 -16.59 -5.02 -4.84
CA ALA A 30 -15.65 -3.92 -5.02
C ALA A 30 -15.77 -3.41 -6.47
N SER A 31 -15.89 -2.10 -6.64
CA SER A 31 -16.13 -1.36 -7.90
C SER A 31 -17.61 -1.15 -8.31
N ASP A 32 -18.60 -1.58 -7.53
CA ASP A 32 -20.00 -1.23 -7.80
C ASP A 32 -20.25 0.28 -7.60
N PRO A 33 -21.00 0.97 -8.47
CA PRO A 33 -21.31 2.39 -8.28
C PRO A 33 -22.08 2.66 -6.98
N CYS A 34 -21.79 3.77 -6.31
CA CYS A 34 -22.43 4.15 -5.05
C CYS A 34 -22.64 5.66 -4.94
N THR A 35 -23.46 6.10 -3.99
CA THR A 35 -23.62 7.52 -3.60
C THR A 35 -23.30 7.73 -2.12
N THR A 36 -23.59 6.74 -1.28
CA THR A 36 -23.34 6.73 0.16
C THR A 36 -22.86 5.36 0.60
N ASP A 37 -22.25 5.27 1.79
CA ASP A 37 -21.76 3.99 2.34
C ASP A 37 -22.87 2.93 2.49
N ASN A 38 -24.14 3.36 2.63
CA ASN A 38 -25.29 2.47 2.70
C ASN A 38 -25.58 1.74 1.39
N ASP A 39 -25.05 2.23 0.27
CA ASP A 39 -25.15 1.57 -1.04
C ASP A 39 -24.17 0.40 -1.15
N CYS A 40 -23.20 0.32 -0.23
CA CYS A 40 -22.13 -0.67 -0.25
C CYS A 40 -22.39 -1.84 0.72
N GLY A 41 -21.86 -3.01 0.37
CA GLY A 41 -21.95 -4.21 1.22
C GLY A 41 -21.12 -4.07 2.50
N GLN A 42 -21.37 -4.93 3.48
CA GLN A 42 -20.59 -4.94 4.72
C GLN A 42 -19.09 -5.09 4.45
N GLY A 43 -18.27 -4.20 5.03
CA GLY A 43 -16.82 -4.15 4.82
C GLY A 43 -16.39 -3.35 3.59
N LEU A 44 -17.34 -2.68 2.92
CA LEU A 44 -17.13 -1.73 1.85
C LEU A 44 -17.68 -0.35 2.25
N TYR A 45 -17.11 0.70 1.66
CA TYR A 45 -17.57 2.09 1.79
C TYR A 45 -17.65 2.75 0.42
N CYS A 46 -18.40 3.85 0.32
CA CYS A 46 -18.56 4.54 -0.94
C CYS A 46 -17.41 5.51 -1.17
N PHE A 47 -16.58 5.21 -2.15
CA PHE A 47 -15.32 5.90 -2.39
C PHE A 47 -15.30 6.59 -3.75
N SER A 48 -14.74 7.80 -3.84
CA SER A 48 -14.57 8.54 -5.08
C SER A 48 -13.18 9.14 -5.15
N CYS A 49 -12.47 8.87 -6.24
CA CYS A 49 -11.30 9.65 -6.62
C CYS A 49 -11.73 10.96 -7.28
N ASP A 50 -10.92 12.01 -7.17
CA ASP A 50 -11.15 13.28 -7.88
C ASP A 50 -11.40 13.05 -9.38
N GLY A 51 -12.59 13.47 -9.84
CA GLY A 51 -13.00 13.34 -11.25
C GLY A 51 -13.54 11.96 -11.66
N ALA A 52 -13.66 11.01 -10.73
CA ALA A 52 -14.24 9.69 -10.98
C ALA A 52 -15.61 9.53 -10.29
N SER A 53 -16.50 8.74 -10.90
CA SER A 53 -17.77 8.37 -10.25
C SER A 53 -17.49 7.51 -9.01
N PRO A 54 -18.23 7.71 -7.90
CA PRO A 54 -18.00 6.93 -6.70
C PRO A 54 -18.32 5.45 -6.91
N VAL A 55 -17.50 4.58 -6.31
CA VAL A 55 -17.66 3.13 -6.31
C VAL A 55 -17.43 2.55 -4.91
N CYS A 56 -18.02 1.41 -4.63
CA CYS A 56 -17.79 0.67 -3.39
C CYS A 56 -16.35 0.17 -3.36
N ALA A 57 -15.58 0.67 -2.40
CA ALA A 57 -14.22 0.27 -2.12
C ALA A 57 -14.15 -0.49 -0.80
N ILE A 58 -13.10 -1.28 -0.63
CA ILE A 58 -12.89 -2.07 0.59
C ILE A 58 -12.48 -1.13 1.73
N ASP A 59 -13.30 -1.07 2.79
CA ASP A 59 -13.13 -0.19 3.95
C ASP A 59 -12.03 -0.72 4.90
N SER A 60 -12.06 -2.03 5.13
CA SER A 60 -11.05 -2.74 5.88
C SER A 60 -10.68 -4.01 5.14
N ALA A 61 -9.53 -4.00 4.47
CA ALA A 61 -8.87 -5.24 4.13
C ALA A 61 -8.37 -5.85 5.45
N THR A 62 -9.23 -6.58 6.17
CA THR A 62 -8.72 -7.61 7.07
C THR A 62 -7.88 -8.50 6.17
N PRO A 63 -6.57 -8.69 6.40
CA PRO A 63 -5.80 -9.61 5.58
C PRO A 63 -6.44 -10.98 5.74
N VAL A 64 -7.28 -11.38 4.79
CA VAL A 64 -7.83 -12.72 4.74
C VAL A 64 -6.68 -13.57 4.23
N SER A 65 -5.73 -13.89 5.10
CA SER A 65 -4.75 -14.93 4.77
C SER A 65 -5.53 -16.25 4.77
N SER A 66 -6.15 -16.56 3.64
CA SER A 66 -6.71 -17.87 3.32
C SER A 66 -5.62 -18.96 3.27
N PHE A 67 -4.35 -18.55 3.37
CA PHE A 67 -3.18 -19.40 3.47
C PHE A 67 -2.66 -19.44 4.91
N SER A 68 -2.28 -20.63 5.37
CA SER A 68 -1.45 -20.76 6.57
C SER A 68 -0.15 -20.00 6.33
N GLN A 69 0.10 -18.96 7.13
CA GLN A 69 1.35 -18.19 7.14
C GLN A 69 2.50 -19.01 7.76
N ASN A 70 2.83 -20.18 7.20
CA ASN A 70 4.03 -20.89 7.60
C ASN A 70 5.30 -20.21 7.06
N TYR A 71 5.14 -19.19 6.20
CA TYR A 71 6.19 -18.36 5.62
C TYR A 71 7.36 -19.18 5.05
N SER A 72 7.07 -20.37 4.51
CA SER A 72 8.07 -21.37 4.14
C SER A 72 8.74 -21.11 2.79
N LEU A 73 8.11 -20.32 1.91
CA LEU A 73 8.70 -19.97 0.62
C LEU A 73 9.78 -18.88 0.76
N PRO A 74 10.74 -18.82 -0.18
CA PRO A 74 11.63 -17.68 -0.38
C PRO A 74 10.87 -16.34 -0.50
N PHE A 75 11.46 -15.24 0.00
CA PHE A 75 10.85 -13.90 -0.05
C PHE A 75 10.40 -13.48 -1.47
N ASN A 76 11.20 -13.81 -2.49
CA ASN A 76 10.91 -13.52 -3.90
C ASN A 76 9.86 -14.44 -4.55
N LYS A 77 9.19 -15.30 -3.78
CA LYS A 77 8.05 -16.12 -4.25
C LYS A 77 6.70 -15.64 -3.69
N TYR A 78 6.68 -14.53 -2.96
CA TYR A 78 5.46 -13.87 -2.52
C TYR A 78 5.16 -12.65 -3.39
N ALA A 79 3.88 -12.29 -3.45
CA ALA A 79 3.43 -11.01 -3.96
C ALA A 79 3.16 -10.08 -2.77
N TRP A 80 3.74 -8.88 -2.81
CA TRP A 80 3.65 -7.89 -1.72
C TRP A 80 2.96 -6.63 -2.22
N VAL A 81 1.89 -6.22 -1.54
CA VAL A 81 1.25 -4.94 -1.82
C VAL A 81 2.21 -3.81 -1.45
N THR A 82 2.46 -2.92 -2.41
CA THR A 82 3.39 -1.80 -2.29
C THR A 82 2.68 -0.50 -2.67
N THR A 83 2.83 0.55 -1.86
CA THR A 83 2.23 1.87 -2.14
C THR A 83 3.27 2.85 -2.68
N HIS A 84 2.91 3.53 -3.78
CA HIS A 84 3.73 4.57 -4.42
C HIS A 84 3.55 5.90 -3.69
N ASN A 85 4.66 6.58 -3.37
CA ASN A 85 4.70 7.80 -2.57
C ASN A 85 3.83 7.66 -1.31
N ALA A 86 4.14 6.64 -0.49
CA ALA A 86 3.30 6.22 0.62
C ALA A 86 3.00 7.34 1.63
N TYR A 87 3.86 8.35 1.68
CA TYR A 87 3.75 9.51 2.56
C TYR A 87 2.87 10.63 2.00
N ALA A 88 2.50 10.60 0.72
CA ALA A 88 1.84 11.70 0.04
C ALA A 88 0.33 11.70 0.31
N ILE A 89 -0.06 12.06 1.54
CA ILE A 89 -1.42 11.85 2.06
C ILE A 89 -2.33 13.07 1.85
N VAL A 90 -3.57 12.83 1.41
CA VAL A 90 -4.63 13.83 1.26
C VAL A 90 -4.95 14.46 2.64
N GLY A 91 -5.07 15.78 2.69
CA GLY A 91 -5.38 16.51 3.92
C GLY A 91 -4.23 16.62 4.93
N GLU A 92 -3.06 16.04 4.62
CA GLU A 92 -1.89 16.19 5.48
C GLU A 92 -1.43 17.65 5.57
N THR A 93 -1.13 18.09 6.79
CA THR A 93 -0.56 19.41 7.07
C THR A 93 0.93 19.27 7.35
N SER A 94 1.75 20.00 6.60
CA SER A 94 3.19 20.06 6.85
C SER A 94 3.49 20.77 8.17
N ILE A 95 4.44 20.24 8.94
CA ILE A 95 4.91 20.88 10.19
C ILE A 95 5.55 22.25 9.94
N LEU A 96 5.92 22.57 8.69
CA LEU A 96 6.39 23.90 8.30
C LEU A 96 5.28 24.96 8.35
N GLY A 97 4.01 24.58 8.53
CA GLY A 97 2.87 25.50 8.50
C GLY A 97 2.55 26.05 7.11
N VAL A 98 3.17 25.49 6.07
CA VAL A 98 2.97 25.85 4.67
C VAL A 98 1.98 24.87 4.02
N THR A 99 1.06 25.38 3.21
CA THR A 99 0.15 24.55 2.43
C THR A 99 0.93 23.71 1.42
N ILE A 100 0.69 22.40 1.42
CA ILE A 100 1.33 21.50 0.47
C ILE A 100 0.63 21.61 -0.88
N VAL A 101 1.36 22.10 -1.88
CA VAL A 101 0.96 22.19 -3.29
C VAL A 101 1.75 21.14 -4.09
N SER A 102 1.31 19.89 -3.96
CA SER A 102 1.85 18.75 -4.69
C SER A 102 0.81 17.64 -4.80
N GLN A 103 0.99 16.73 -5.77
CA GLN A 103 0.13 15.57 -5.96
C GLN A 103 0.11 14.70 -4.71
N LYS A 104 -1.06 14.10 -4.46
CA LYS A 104 -1.31 13.17 -3.36
C LYS A 104 -1.55 11.79 -3.95
N ASN A 105 -1.10 10.76 -3.25
CA ASN A 105 -1.21 9.38 -3.70
C ASN A 105 -2.01 8.52 -2.72
N GLN A 106 -2.12 8.92 -1.46
CA GLN A 106 -2.68 8.10 -0.40
C GLN A 106 -3.71 8.91 0.42
N GLU A 107 -4.60 8.20 1.09
CA GLU A 107 -5.52 8.76 2.10
C GLU A 107 -5.22 8.22 3.50
N ASP A 108 -4.61 7.04 3.55
CA ASP A 108 -4.22 6.36 4.76
C ASP A 108 -2.85 6.83 5.27
N SER A 109 -2.71 6.98 6.59
CA SER A 109 -1.40 7.11 7.22
C SER A 109 -0.50 5.89 6.96
N ILE A 110 0.81 6.03 7.15
CA ILE A 110 1.76 4.91 7.01
C ILE A 110 1.34 3.76 7.92
N THR A 111 1.01 4.05 9.18
CA THR A 111 0.50 3.06 10.12
C THR A 111 -0.77 2.36 9.61
N SER A 112 -1.72 3.11 9.03
CA SER A 112 -2.97 2.55 8.48
C SER A 112 -2.70 1.65 7.27
N GLN A 113 -1.84 2.09 6.33
CA GLN A 113 -1.41 1.28 5.18
C GLN A 113 -0.82 -0.07 5.63
N LEU A 114 0.09 -0.05 6.60
CA LEU A 114 0.72 -1.26 7.15
C LEU A 114 -0.31 -2.18 7.83
N ASN A 115 -1.23 -1.63 8.62
CA ASN A 115 -2.30 -2.40 9.27
C ASN A 115 -3.29 -2.99 8.27
N LYS A 116 -3.47 -2.37 7.10
CA LYS A 116 -4.30 -2.85 5.99
C LYS A 116 -3.58 -3.84 5.05
N GLY A 117 -2.36 -4.26 5.39
CA GLY A 117 -1.64 -5.33 4.68
C GLY A 117 -0.60 -4.87 3.67
N VAL A 118 -0.33 -3.56 3.55
CA VAL A 118 0.81 -3.06 2.76
C VAL A 118 2.12 -3.54 3.40
N ARG A 119 3.05 -4.04 2.58
CA ARG A 119 4.38 -4.52 3.02
C ARG A 119 5.53 -3.92 2.23
N GLY A 120 5.23 -3.09 1.24
CA GLY A 120 6.20 -2.25 0.53
C GLY A 120 5.80 -0.78 0.59
N LEU A 121 6.77 0.12 0.83
CA LEU A 121 6.55 1.56 0.84
C LEU A 121 7.58 2.23 -0.08
N MET A 122 7.12 3.02 -1.06
CA MET A 122 7.99 3.90 -1.85
C MET A 122 7.99 5.30 -1.26
N LEU A 123 9.19 5.84 -1.00
CA LEU A 123 9.42 7.10 -0.30
C LEU A 123 10.41 7.96 -1.08
N ASP A 124 10.01 9.16 -1.48
CA ASP A 124 10.91 10.10 -2.14
C ASP A 124 11.58 10.96 -1.09
N ILE A 125 12.90 10.93 -1.04
CA ILE A 125 13.69 11.59 0.01
C ILE A 125 14.55 12.69 -0.59
N TYR A 126 14.52 13.86 0.06
CA TYR A 126 15.23 15.05 -0.33
C TYR A 126 15.88 15.71 0.89
N GLU A 127 16.86 16.56 0.65
CA GLU A 127 17.41 17.44 1.68
C GLU A 127 16.60 18.74 1.75
N LEU A 128 16.17 19.11 2.96
CA LEU A 128 15.54 20.40 3.24
C LEU A 128 15.88 20.82 4.67
N ASN A 129 16.33 22.06 4.84
CA ASN A 129 16.67 22.64 6.15
C ASN A 129 17.69 21.83 6.99
N GLY A 130 18.59 21.10 6.32
CA GLY A 130 19.62 20.28 6.98
C GLY A 130 19.18 18.88 7.38
N ASP A 131 17.92 18.52 7.13
CA ASP A 131 17.35 17.19 7.42
C ASP A 131 16.89 16.49 6.14
N ILE A 132 16.55 15.20 6.27
CA ILE A 132 15.90 14.43 5.20
C ILE A 132 14.39 14.57 5.31
N TRP A 133 13.76 14.96 4.21
CA TRP A 133 12.32 15.17 4.10
C TRP A 133 11.71 14.29 3.03
N LEU A 134 10.44 13.95 3.28
CA LEU A 134 9.57 13.29 2.30
C LEU A 134 8.86 14.37 1.49
N CYS A 135 9.17 14.44 0.20
CA CYS A 135 8.67 15.50 -0.68
C CYS A 135 8.28 14.94 -2.03
N HIS A 136 7.09 15.31 -2.52
CA HIS A 136 6.70 14.99 -3.89
C HIS A 136 6.99 16.22 -4.74
N SER A 137 8.11 16.23 -5.46
CA SER A 137 8.64 17.46 -6.07
C SER A 137 9.28 17.22 -7.44
N VAL A 138 9.69 18.32 -8.08
CA VAL A 138 10.31 18.35 -9.40
C VAL A 138 11.76 18.83 -9.32
N TYR A 139 12.52 18.64 -10.41
CA TYR A 139 13.91 19.10 -10.56
C TYR A 139 14.89 18.61 -9.47
N ARG A 140 14.58 17.49 -8.81
CA ARG A 140 15.43 16.89 -7.76
C ARG A 140 15.65 17.83 -6.55
N GLN A 141 14.71 18.72 -6.28
CA GLN A 141 14.78 19.66 -5.16
C GLN A 141 13.48 19.60 -4.35
N CYS A 142 13.57 19.65 -3.02
CA CYS A 142 12.41 19.86 -2.17
C CYS A 142 12.24 21.34 -1.84
N TYR A 143 10.99 21.81 -1.97
CA TYR A 143 10.56 23.14 -1.53
C TYR A 143 9.58 23.00 -0.36
N ASP A 144 9.47 24.02 0.50
CA ASP A 144 8.57 24.00 1.66
C ASP A 144 7.12 23.65 1.28
N PHE A 145 6.63 24.14 0.14
CA PHE A 145 5.27 23.84 -0.35
C PHE A 145 5.14 22.45 -0.99
N THR A 146 6.22 21.69 -1.15
CA THR A 146 6.20 20.29 -1.63
C THR A 146 6.55 19.29 -0.51
N ALA A 147 6.95 19.79 0.66
CA ALA A 147 7.42 19.01 1.80
C ALA A 147 6.25 18.53 2.66
N PHE A 148 6.09 17.22 2.77
CA PHE A 148 5.03 16.62 3.57
C PHE A 148 5.44 16.54 5.03
N ARG A 149 6.50 15.78 5.31
CA ARG A 149 7.01 15.56 6.66
C ARG A 149 8.49 15.16 6.65
N PRO A 150 9.22 15.33 7.77
CA PRO A 150 10.56 14.78 7.90
C PRO A 150 10.56 13.25 7.77
N LEU A 151 11.63 12.65 7.24
CA LEU A 151 11.72 11.20 7.05
C LEU A 151 11.59 10.43 8.39
N ASN A 152 12.15 10.98 9.46
CA ASN A 152 12.18 10.32 10.77
C ASN A 152 10.78 9.98 11.31
N THR A 153 9.75 10.80 11.03
CA THR A 153 8.39 10.55 11.50
C THR A 153 7.82 9.27 10.88
N THR A 154 8.07 9.05 9.59
CA THR A 154 7.64 7.83 8.89
C THR A 154 8.45 6.62 9.33
N LEU A 155 9.76 6.76 9.53
CA LEU A 155 10.60 5.66 10.02
C LEU A 155 10.20 5.21 11.43
N ILE A 156 9.79 6.13 12.30
CA ILE A 156 9.26 5.80 13.64
C ILE A 156 7.96 5.01 13.55
N GLU A 157 7.04 5.35 12.64
CA GLU A 157 5.82 4.56 12.41
C GLU A 157 6.15 3.13 11.98
N ILE A 158 7.14 2.96 11.09
CA ILE A 158 7.59 1.65 10.61
C ILE A 158 8.26 0.84 11.75
N GLU A 159 9.08 1.48 12.58
CA GLU A 159 9.72 0.82 13.72
C GLU A 159 8.68 0.33 14.73
N ALA A 160 7.71 1.18 15.06
CA ALA A 160 6.62 0.83 15.96
C ALA A 160 5.82 -0.37 15.40
N PHE A 161 5.55 -0.38 14.10
CA PHE A 161 4.87 -1.50 13.44
C PHE A 161 5.68 -2.80 13.52
N LEU A 162 6.97 -2.77 13.19
CA LEU A 162 7.84 -3.97 13.24
C LEU A 162 8.04 -4.48 14.68
N THR A 163 8.04 -3.57 15.67
CA THR A 163 8.08 -3.92 17.09
C THR A 163 6.80 -4.62 17.53
N ALA A 164 5.64 -4.08 17.15
CA ALA A 164 4.33 -4.64 17.51
C ALA A 164 4.03 -5.97 16.77
N ASN A 165 4.60 -6.16 15.57
CA ASN A 165 4.32 -7.30 14.70
C ASN A 165 5.61 -8.08 14.39
N PRO A 166 6.03 -9.01 15.25
CA PRO A 166 7.33 -9.69 15.15
C PRO A 166 7.43 -10.66 13.96
N THR A 167 6.31 -11.02 13.35
CA THR A 167 6.25 -11.94 12.19
C THR A 167 6.19 -11.21 10.85
N GLU A 168 6.21 -9.88 10.85
CA GLU A 168 6.04 -9.10 9.63
C GLU A 168 7.37 -8.72 9.00
N VAL A 169 7.39 -8.62 7.66
CA VAL A 169 8.54 -8.17 6.87
C VAL A 169 8.14 -6.96 6.06
N ILE A 170 8.94 -5.89 6.09
CA ILE A 170 8.69 -4.64 5.38
C ILE A 170 9.80 -4.40 4.36
N THR A 171 9.43 -3.83 3.21
CA THR A 171 10.35 -3.33 2.19
C THR A 171 10.17 -1.82 2.03
N ILE A 172 11.27 -1.07 2.04
CA ILE A 172 11.28 0.36 1.74
C ILE A 172 12.09 0.59 0.46
N PHE A 173 11.51 1.33 -0.48
CA PHE A 173 12.20 1.84 -1.66
C PHE A 173 12.35 3.35 -1.53
N PHE A 174 13.59 3.82 -1.47
CA PHE A 174 13.91 5.24 -1.45
C PHE A 174 14.19 5.76 -2.85
N GLU A 175 13.35 6.66 -3.36
CA GLU A 175 13.75 7.53 -4.46
C GLU A 175 14.67 8.63 -3.90
N ASP A 176 15.97 8.44 -4.08
CA ASP A 176 17.01 9.08 -3.27
C ASP A 176 17.65 10.30 -3.95
N TYR A 177 17.29 11.48 -3.45
CA TYR A 177 17.88 12.77 -3.82
C TYR A 177 18.77 13.36 -2.72
N VAL A 178 19.17 12.57 -1.72
CA VAL A 178 20.00 13.00 -0.59
C VAL A 178 21.49 12.88 -0.94
N ASN A 179 22.21 14.01 -0.88
CA ASN A 179 23.63 14.05 -1.24
C ASN A 179 24.56 13.88 -0.03
N THR A 180 24.09 14.22 1.17
CA THR A 180 24.87 14.10 2.41
C THR A 180 25.20 12.64 2.67
N THR A 181 26.49 12.35 2.72
CA THR A 181 27.03 11.02 2.99
C THR A 181 26.52 10.50 4.33
N ASN A 182 26.04 9.25 4.36
CA ASN A 182 25.52 8.55 5.54
C ASN A 182 24.29 9.17 6.22
N ALA A 183 23.65 10.20 5.64
CA ALA A 183 22.45 10.79 6.25
C ALA A 183 21.32 9.76 6.38
N LEU A 184 21.12 8.91 5.36
CA LEU A 184 20.08 7.88 5.37
C LEU A 184 20.38 6.74 6.38
N THR A 185 21.62 6.25 6.43
CA THR A 185 22.02 5.22 7.42
C THR A 185 21.96 5.74 8.85
N THR A 186 22.27 7.03 9.04
CA THR A 186 22.12 7.71 10.33
C THR A 186 20.65 7.82 10.73
N ALA A 187 19.76 8.18 9.81
CA ALA A 187 18.32 8.23 10.08
C ALA A 187 17.73 6.85 10.45
N LEU A 188 18.11 5.79 9.72
CA LEU A 188 17.70 4.40 10.03
C LEU A 188 18.21 3.94 11.39
N THR A 189 19.45 4.31 11.75
CA THR A 189 20.04 3.95 13.05
C THR A 189 19.40 4.73 14.19
N ALA A 190 19.21 6.04 14.03
CA ALA A 190 18.62 6.91 15.05
C ALA A 190 17.17 6.53 15.38
N THR A 191 16.44 5.97 14.42
CA THR A 191 15.06 5.49 14.59
C THR A 191 14.98 4.05 15.07
N GLY A 192 16.12 3.36 15.24
CA GLY A 192 16.18 1.99 15.76
C GLY A 192 15.91 0.89 14.72
N LEU A 193 15.73 1.25 13.44
CA LEU A 193 15.42 0.29 12.37
C LEU A 193 16.61 -0.59 11.97
N SER A 194 17.86 -0.18 12.24
CA SER A 194 19.06 -0.96 11.89
C SER A 194 19.05 -2.39 12.44
N LYS A 195 18.38 -2.64 13.59
CA LYS A 195 18.25 -3.98 14.18
C LYS A 195 17.35 -4.94 13.38
N TYR A 196 16.56 -4.41 12.44
CA TYR A 196 15.69 -5.19 11.55
C TYR A 196 16.26 -5.34 10.13
N MET A 197 17.30 -4.58 9.78
CA MET A 197 17.76 -4.50 8.39
C MET A 197 18.26 -5.85 7.87
N PHE A 198 17.74 -6.27 6.72
CA PHE A 198 18.24 -7.41 5.98
C PHE A 198 19.60 -7.05 5.36
N PRO A 199 20.68 -7.81 5.66
CA PRO A 199 22.02 -7.40 5.30
C PRO A 199 22.28 -7.56 3.79
N LEU A 200 22.92 -6.56 3.19
CA LEU A 200 23.28 -6.53 1.77
C LEU A 200 24.06 -7.80 1.33
N ALA A 201 24.96 -8.29 2.19
CA ALA A 201 25.77 -9.48 1.91
C ALA A 201 24.96 -10.79 1.76
N LYS A 202 23.70 -10.82 2.21
CA LYS A 202 22.78 -11.96 2.06
C LYS A 202 21.79 -11.79 0.90
N MET A 203 21.84 -10.67 0.17
CA MET A 203 20.92 -10.44 -0.94
C MET A 203 21.40 -11.14 -2.22
N PRO A 204 20.62 -12.08 -2.80
CA PRO A 204 20.96 -12.72 -4.06
C PRO A 204 21.06 -11.72 -5.22
N THR A 205 22.03 -11.91 -6.11
CA THR A 205 22.24 -11.08 -7.32
C THR A 205 22.31 -11.89 -8.62
N ASP A 206 22.24 -13.20 -8.52
CA ASP A 206 22.35 -14.17 -9.61
C ASP A 206 20.99 -14.80 -9.98
N GLY A 207 19.90 -14.25 -9.44
CA GLY A 207 18.54 -14.78 -9.61
C GLY A 207 18.22 -16.01 -8.75
N SER A 208 19.12 -16.41 -7.84
CA SER A 208 18.81 -17.44 -6.85
C SER A 208 17.72 -16.99 -5.86
N ASP A 209 17.14 -17.97 -5.17
CA ASP A 209 16.10 -17.72 -4.20
C ASP A 209 16.62 -16.93 -2.99
N TRP A 210 15.82 -15.99 -2.53
CA TRP A 210 16.06 -15.28 -1.27
C TRP A 210 15.87 -16.24 -0.08
N PRO A 211 16.36 -15.90 1.13
CA PRO A 211 15.95 -16.63 2.31
C PRO A 211 14.43 -16.73 2.43
N THR A 212 13.97 -17.80 3.07
CA THR A 212 12.54 -17.94 3.38
C THR A 212 12.10 -16.82 4.31
N VAL A 213 10.85 -16.40 4.18
CA VAL A 213 10.30 -15.35 5.06
C VAL A 213 10.37 -15.81 6.53
N SER A 214 10.16 -17.09 6.82
CA SER A 214 10.34 -17.67 8.15
C SER A 214 11.77 -17.55 8.70
N SER A 215 12.78 -17.67 7.83
CA SER A 215 14.20 -17.51 8.19
C SER A 215 14.50 -16.04 8.52
N MET A 216 14.03 -15.11 7.68
CA MET A 216 14.15 -13.66 7.91
C MET A 216 13.49 -13.24 9.23
N ILE A 217 12.32 -13.80 9.54
CA ILE A 217 11.62 -13.56 10.82
C ILE A 217 12.45 -14.05 11.99
N THR A 218 12.95 -15.29 11.90
CA THR A 218 13.71 -15.93 12.99
C THR A 218 15.03 -15.21 13.27
N SER A 219 15.68 -14.66 12.25
CA SER A 219 16.90 -13.86 12.40
C SER A 219 16.63 -12.39 12.75
N ASN A 220 15.36 -11.98 12.82
CA ASN A 220 14.90 -10.59 12.95
C ASN A 220 15.42 -9.67 11.82
N GLU A 221 15.79 -10.21 10.67
CA GLU A 221 16.23 -9.49 9.46
C GLU A 221 15.02 -9.18 8.56
N ARG A 222 14.09 -8.39 9.10
CA ARG A 222 12.72 -8.21 8.60
C ARG A 222 12.47 -6.88 7.87
N LEU A 223 13.51 -6.10 7.60
CA LEU A 223 13.42 -4.83 6.88
C LEU A 223 14.36 -4.84 5.68
N LEU A 224 13.82 -4.90 4.46
CA LEU A 224 14.60 -4.67 3.26
C LEU A 224 14.59 -3.18 2.93
N VAL A 225 15.76 -2.61 2.64
CA VAL A 225 15.90 -1.20 2.27
C VAL A 225 16.63 -1.10 0.94
N PHE A 226 15.99 -0.45 -0.02
CA PHE A 226 16.53 -0.17 -1.33
C PHE A 226 16.61 1.34 -1.57
N THR A 227 17.54 1.76 -2.41
CA THR A 227 17.72 3.14 -2.86
C THR A 227 17.89 3.22 -4.37
N SER A 228 17.36 4.29 -4.98
CA SER A 228 17.56 4.61 -6.40
C SER A 228 18.95 5.20 -6.69
N ASN A 229 19.75 5.53 -5.67
CA ASN A 229 21.11 6.06 -5.82
C ASN A 229 22.17 4.96 -5.79
N ARG A 230 22.74 4.64 -6.97
CA ARG A 230 23.75 3.58 -7.14
C ARG A 230 24.99 3.71 -6.25
N ASN A 231 25.34 4.92 -5.82
CA ASN A 231 26.56 5.17 -5.04
C ASN A 231 26.41 4.68 -3.59
N LYS A 232 25.18 4.54 -3.10
CA LYS A 232 24.88 4.16 -1.71
C LYS A 232 25.19 2.69 -1.41
N GLN A 233 25.15 1.79 -2.40
CA GLN A 233 25.45 0.38 -2.16
C GLN A 233 26.92 0.16 -1.77
N ALA A 234 27.84 0.70 -2.56
CA ALA A 234 29.27 0.57 -2.28
C ALA A 234 29.73 1.51 -1.14
N GLY A 235 29.13 2.71 -1.03
CA GLY A 235 29.55 3.72 -0.06
C GLY A 235 28.92 3.60 1.32
N GLU A 236 27.67 3.17 1.40
CA GLU A 236 26.85 3.24 2.63
C GLU A 236 26.18 1.91 2.98
N GLY A 237 26.32 0.88 2.13
CA GLY A 237 25.76 -0.45 2.37
C GLY A 237 24.24 -0.57 2.14
N ILE A 238 23.60 0.43 1.52
CA ILE A 238 22.17 0.39 1.18
C ILE A 238 22.00 -0.13 -0.25
N ALA A 239 21.20 -1.17 -0.43
CA ALA A 239 21.05 -1.88 -1.70
C ALA A 239 20.57 -0.97 -2.83
N TYR A 240 21.29 -0.94 -3.95
CA TYR A 240 20.84 -0.24 -5.14
C TYR A 240 19.72 -1.04 -5.80
N GLN A 241 18.51 -0.47 -5.84
CA GLN A 241 17.29 -1.22 -6.16
C GLN A 241 17.37 -1.98 -7.48
N TRP A 242 17.96 -1.36 -8.51
CA TRP A 242 18.02 -1.93 -9.86
C TRP A 242 18.96 -3.12 -10.03
N ASN A 243 19.70 -3.51 -8.98
CA ASN A 243 20.42 -4.78 -8.94
C ASN A 243 19.51 -5.96 -8.52
N TYR A 244 18.35 -5.68 -7.91
CA TYR A 244 17.52 -6.67 -7.21
C TYR A 244 16.07 -6.70 -7.67
N VAL A 245 15.55 -5.58 -8.17
CA VAL A 245 14.17 -5.46 -8.64
C VAL A 245 14.10 -5.00 -10.10
N LEU A 246 13.04 -5.42 -10.77
CA LEU A 246 12.67 -4.95 -12.10
C LEU A 246 11.38 -4.14 -11.99
N GLU A 247 11.38 -2.93 -12.53
CA GLU A 247 10.17 -2.13 -12.72
C GLU A 247 9.82 -2.10 -14.21
N ASN A 248 8.53 -2.31 -14.52
CA ASN A 248 8.06 -2.26 -15.89
C ASN A 248 8.14 -0.82 -16.41
N GLN A 249 9.00 -0.58 -17.39
CA GLN A 249 9.07 0.71 -18.06
C GLN A 249 7.83 0.94 -18.93
N CYS A 250 6.91 1.80 -18.49
CA CYS A 250 5.91 2.39 -19.38
C CYS A 250 6.58 3.47 -20.23
N LYS A 251 7.15 3.07 -21.38
CA LYS A 251 7.60 4.02 -22.40
C LYS A 251 6.37 4.62 -23.08
N TRP A 252 6.08 5.89 -22.83
CA TRP A 252 5.16 6.65 -23.68
C TRP A 252 5.72 6.67 -25.10
N LYS A 253 5.08 5.93 -26.02
CA LYS A 253 5.31 6.12 -27.45
C LYS A 253 4.72 7.49 -27.80
N ILE A 254 5.54 8.52 -27.80
CA ILE A 254 5.21 9.76 -28.49
C ILE A 254 5.21 9.40 -29.98
N SER A 255 4.04 9.35 -30.61
CA SER A 255 3.94 9.21 -32.06
C SER A 255 4.68 10.37 -32.72
N PRO A 256 5.55 10.13 -33.72
CA PRO A 256 6.14 11.23 -34.49
C PRO A 256 5.01 11.99 -35.18
N SER A 257 5.02 13.32 -35.03
CA SER A 257 4.22 14.26 -35.81
C SER A 257 4.57 14.21 -37.29
#